data_AF-A0AB33T6U9-F1
#
_entry.id   AF-A0AB33T6U9-F1
#
_cell.length_a   1.000
_cell.length_b   1.000
_cell.length_c   1.000
_cell.angle_alpha   90.00
_cell.angle_beta   90.00
_cell.angle_gamma   90.00
#
_symmetry.space_group_name_H-M   'P 1'
#
loop_
_entity.id
_entity.type
_entity.pdbx_description
1 polymer ?
#
loop_
_entity_poly.entity_id
_entity_poly.type
_entity_poly.pdbx_seq_one_letter_code
_entity_poly.pdbx_strand_id
1 'polypeptide(L)' 'MHDHKAVGAKLGGISRTLVFQLWHSGALASVRIGKRRFSTDRQINEYIAKLEGAA' A
#
# COMPACT_ATOMS: atom_id res chain seq x y z
N MET A 1 -6.00 7.01 -6.96
CA MET A 1 -5.95 5.53 -6.93
C MET A 1 -4.58 5.11 -7.43
N HIS A 2 -3.83 4.34 -6.65
CA HIS A 2 -2.39 4.13 -6.81
C HIS A 2 -2.08 2.68 -7.12
N ASP A 3 -1.35 2.44 -8.20
CA ASP A 3 -0.81 1.12 -8.52
C ASP A 3 0.39 0.78 -7.61
N HIS A 4 0.99 -0.40 -7.82
CA HIS A 4 2.10 -0.83 -6.96
C HIS A 4 3.32 0.10 -7.02
N LYS A 5 3.53 0.82 -8.14
CA LYS A 5 4.68 1.71 -8.31
C LYS A 5 4.43 3.02 -7.56
N ALA A 6 3.24 3.59 -7.71
CA ALA A 6 2.82 4.79 -6.99
C ALA A 6 2.74 4.55 -5.48
N VAL A 7 2.20 3.41 -5.04
CA VAL A 7 2.19 2.99 -3.62
C VAL A 7 3.62 2.88 -3.10
N GLY A 8 4.50 2.19 -3.83
CA GLY A 8 5.90 2.03 -3.41
C GLY A 8 6.61 3.37 -3.25
N ALA A 9 6.42 4.29 -4.19
CA ALA A 9 6.96 5.65 -4.11
C ALA A 9 6.43 6.42 -2.89
N LYS A 10 5.13 6.33 -2.59
CA LYS A 10 4.53 6.99 -1.42
C LYS A 10 4.99 6.43 -0.08
N LEU A 11 5.39 5.17 -0.03
CA LEU A 11 5.87 4.50 1.19
C LEU A 11 7.40 4.56 1.34
N GLY A 12 8.06 5.55 0.73
CA GLY A 12 9.51 5.73 0.84
C GLY A 12 10.34 4.98 -0.22
N GLY A 13 9.73 4.64 -1.36
CA GLY A 13 10.45 4.01 -2.48
C GLY A 13 10.61 2.49 -2.35
N ILE A 14 9.68 1.81 -1.68
CA ILE A 14 9.78 0.36 -1.45
C ILE A 14 9.60 -0.46 -2.73
N SER A 15 10.18 -1.66 -2.72
CA SER A 15 10.17 -2.58 -3.87
C SER A 15 8.77 -3.09 -4.19
N ARG A 16 8.56 -3.46 -5.46
CA ARG A 16 7.30 -4.10 -5.92
C ARG A 16 6.94 -5.29 -5.04
N THR A 17 7.88 -6.18 -4.76
CA THR A 17 7.64 -7.40 -3.96
C THR A 17 7.07 -7.06 -2.58
N LEU A 18 7.63 -6.04 -1.92
CA LEU A 18 7.14 -5.61 -0.61
C LEU A 18 5.73 -5.05 -0.68
N VAL A 19 5.41 -4.23 -1.70
CA VAL A 19 4.03 -3.72 -1.91
C VAL A 19 3.04 -4.87 -2.05
N PHE A 20 3.37 -5.88 -2.87
CA PHE A 20 2.50 -7.04 -3.04
C PHE A 20 2.39 -7.90 -1.78
N GLN A 21 3.47 -8.03 -1.00
CA GLN A 21 3.41 -8.69 0.30
C GLN A 21 2.49 -7.95 1.27
N LEU A 22 2.57 -6.62 1.36
CA LEU A 22 1.69 -5.81 2.22
C LEU A 22 0.21 -5.92 1.83
N TRP A 23 -0.08 -5.96 0.53
CA TRP A 23 -1.43 -6.21 0.04
C TRP A 23 -1.91 -7.64 0.27
N HIS A 24 -0.99 -8.62 0.26
CA HIS A 24 -1.32 -10.02 0.48
C HIS A 24 -1.57 -10.32 1.96
N SER A 25 -0.74 -9.77 2.84
CA SER A 25 -0.91 -9.89 4.30
C SER A 25 -2.10 -9.08 4.84
N GLY A 26 -2.59 -8.11 4.06
CA GLY A 26 -3.65 -7.19 4.50
C GLY A 26 -3.13 -6.06 5.39
N ALA A 27 -1.82 -5.95 5.61
CA ALA A 27 -1.22 -4.84 6.32
C ALA A 27 -1.52 -3.51 5.62
N LEU A 28 -1.44 -3.49 4.28
CA LEU A 28 -1.88 -2.37 3.46
C LEU A 28 -3.19 -2.72 2.77
N ALA A 29 -4.23 -1.92 3.00
CA ALA A 29 -5.51 -2.09 2.34
C ALA A 29 -5.39 -1.88 0.82
N SER A 30 -6.09 -2.72 0.06
CA SER A 30 -6.08 -2.67 -1.41
C SER A 30 -7.47 -2.93 -1.97
N VAL A 31 -7.78 -2.28 -3.09
CA VAL A 31 -8.95 -2.53 -3.92
C VAL A 31 -8.49 -3.30 -5.16
N ARG A 32 -9.18 -4.39 -5.47
CA ARG A 32 -8.91 -5.18 -6.67
C ARG A 32 -9.79 -4.70 -7.82
N ILE A 33 -9.16 -4.36 -8.94
CA ILE A 33 -9.85 -4.11 -10.21
C ILE A 33 -9.33 -5.13 -11.22
N GLY A 34 -10.18 -6.11 -11.55
CA GLY A 34 -9.81 -7.25 -12.38
C GLY A 34 -8.64 -8.05 -11.80
N LYS A 35 -7.52 -8.11 -12.55
CA LYS A 35 -6.29 -8.80 -12.12
C LYS A 35 -5.30 -7.89 -11.37
N ARG A 36 -5.60 -6.60 -11.25
CA ARG A 36 -4.70 -5.61 -10.63
C ARG A 36 -5.21 -5.17 -9.26
N ARG A 37 -4.28 -4.77 -8.40
CA ARG A 37 -4.56 -4.19 -7.08
C ARG A 37 -4.10 -2.75 -7.07
N PHE A 38 -4.83 -1.94 -6.31
CA PHE A 38 -4.57 -0.52 -6.13
C PHE A 38 -4.85 -0.14 -4.69
N SER A 39 -4.19 0.89 -4.19
CA SER A 39 -4.56 1.53 -2.92
C SER A 39 -5.06 2.94 -3.16
N THR A 40 -6.00 3.41 -2.35
CA THR A 40 -6.42 4.82 -2.34
C THR A 40 -5.48 5.64 -1.46
N ASP A 41 -5.47 6.96 -1.63
CA ASP A 41 -4.71 7.85 -0.73
C ASP A 41 -5.09 7.64 0.73
N ARG A 42 -6.39 7.48 1.01
CA ARG A 42 -6.90 7.17 2.34
C ARG A 42 -6.27 5.89 2.90
N GLN A 43 -6.25 4.80 2.13
CA GLN A 43 -5.68 3.51 2.58
C GLN A 43 -4.17 3.60 2.86
N ILE A 44 -3.44 4.38 2.06
CA ILE A 44 -2.01 4.61 2.26
C ILE A 44 -1.78 5.45 3.52
N ASN A 45 -2.54 6.53 3.70
CA ASN A 45 -2.44 7.39 4.87
C ASN A 45 -2.80 6.65 6.17
N GLU A 46 -3.85 5.81 6.15
CA GLU A 46 -4.20 4.95 7.28
C GLU A 46 -3.07 3.97 7.65
N TYR A 47 -2.37 3.43 6.64
CA TYR A 47 -1.20 2.57 6.87
C TYR A 47 -0.02 3.34 7.48
N ILE A 48 0.30 4.52 6.96
CA ILE A 48 1.37 5.38 7.50
C ILE A 48 1.05 5.78 8.94
N ALA A 49 -0.17 6.25 9.22
CA ALA A 49 -0.60 6.62 10.56
C ALA A 49 -0.50 5.47 11.56
N LYS A 50 -0.76 4.22 11.13
CA LYS A 50 -0.56 3.02 11.98
C LYS A 50 0.91 2.77 12.28
N LEU A 51 1.81 3.02 11.34
CA LEU A 51 3.25 2.88 11.57
C LEU A 51 3.77 3.94 12.54
N GLU A 52 3.32 5.19 12.37
CA GLU A 52 3.71 6.31 13.23
C GLU A 52 3.17 6.16 14.66
N GLY A 53 1.96 5.61 14.83
CA GLY A 53 1.37 5.37 16.15
C GLY A 53 1.84 4.08 16.85
N ALA A 54 2.53 3.20 16.14
CA ALA A 54 3.14 1.99 16.70
C ALA A 54 4.64 2.16 17.02
N ALA A 55 5.21 3.32 16.68
CA ALA A 55 6.57 3.73 17.02
C ALA A 55 6.59 4.50 18.35
#